data_AF-A0A949FWZ4-F1
#
_entry.id   AF-A0A949FWZ4-F1
#
_cell.length_a   1.000
_cell.length_b   1.000
_cell.length_c   1.000
_cell.angle_alpha   90.00
_cell.angle_beta   90.00
_cell.angle_gamma   90.00
#
_symmetry.space_group_name_H-M   'P 1'
#
loop_
_entity.id
_entity.type
_entity.pdbx_description
1 polymer ?
#
loop_
_entity_poly.entity_id
_entity_poly.type
_entity_poly.pdbx_seq_one_letter_code
_entity_poly.pdbx_strand_id
1 'polypeptide(L)'
;LQDLPDVVFIDHFLSRQETWDLQACCDVLLSLHRAEGFGLAPAEMMHLGKAVVATGWSANMDFMTAENSMPVRYELKPLERDLGAYGPGPLWAEADVDHAAWCLQQLARDPAARQALGARAAADIRRQLSPEVVGQAIRQRLQALGHWYPHLAH
;
A
#
# COMPACT_ATOMS: atom_id res chain seq x y z
N LEU A 1 -1.24 -16.58 -19.52
CA LEU A 1 -0.19 -15.95 -18.67
C LEU A 1 1.03 -16.85 -18.54
N GLN A 2 0.87 -18.16 -18.40
CA GLN A 2 2.00 -19.11 -18.22
C GLN A 2 3.02 -19.14 -19.38
N ASP A 3 2.66 -18.65 -20.57
CA ASP A 3 3.55 -18.62 -21.75
C ASP A 3 4.24 -17.26 -21.98
N LEU A 4 4.10 -16.29 -21.08
CA LEU A 4 4.80 -15.02 -21.21
C LEU A 4 6.24 -15.15 -20.71
N PRO A 5 7.25 -14.76 -21.50
CA PRO A 5 8.64 -14.76 -21.03
C PRO A 5 8.79 -13.80 -19.84
N ASP A 6 9.65 -14.18 -18.89
CA ASP A 6 9.98 -13.39 -17.70
C ASP A 6 8.79 -13.09 -16.76
N VAL A 7 7.69 -13.83 -16.88
CA VAL A 7 6.52 -13.74 -16.00
C VAL A 7 6.33 -15.03 -15.24
N VAL A 8 6.36 -14.94 -13.90
CA VAL A 8 6.03 -16.06 -13.01
C VAL A 8 4.68 -15.80 -12.36
N PHE A 9 3.74 -16.72 -12.54
CA PHE A 9 2.44 -16.68 -11.89
C PHE A 9 2.41 -17.64 -10.69
N ILE A 10 2.08 -17.11 -9.51
CA ILE A 10 1.95 -17.86 -8.27
C ILE A 10 0.46 -17.87 -7.89
N ASP A 11 -0.17 -19.04 -7.94
CA ASP A 11 -1.62 -19.22 -7.78
C ASP A 11 -2.02 -19.99 -6.51
N HIS A 12 -1.07 -20.29 -5.65
CA HIS A 12 -1.28 -20.91 -4.35
C HIS A 12 -1.03 -19.93 -3.22
N PHE A 13 -1.57 -20.24 -2.04
CA PHE A 13 -1.34 -19.44 -0.84
C PHE A 13 0.11 -19.60 -0.37
N LEU A 14 0.77 -18.47 -0.15
CA LEU A 14 2.06 -18.42 0.52
C LEU A 14 1.83 -18.31 2.03
N SER A 15 2.65 -19.00 2.80
CA SER A 15 2.80 -18.73 4.23
C SER A 15 3.34 -17.31 4.44
N ARG A 16 3.25 -16.86 5.70
CA ARG A 16 3.79 -15.55 6.08
C ARG A 16 5.29 -15.43 5.81
N GLN A 17 6.05 -16.49 6.10
CA GLN A 17 7.48 -16.51 5.88
C GLN A 17 7.81 -16.47 4.38
N GLU A 18 7.14 -17.29 3.56
CA GLU A 18 7.34 -17.29 2.10
C GLU A 18 7.00 -15.94 1.47
N THR A 19 5.97 -15.26 1.99
CA THR A 19 5.62 -13.90 1.55
C THR A 19 6.75 -12.92 1.84
N TRP A 20 7.33 -12.96 3.04
CA TRP A 20 8.46 -12.09 3.40
C TRP A 20 9.70 -12.40 2.59
N ASP A 21 10.00 -13.67 2.36
CA ASP A 21 11.14 -14.10 1.55
C ASP A 21 10.99 -13.59 0.10
N LEU A 22 9.78 -13.70 -0.46
CA LEU A 22 9.47 -13.15 -1.78
C LEU A 22 9.63 -11.63 -1.81
N GLN A 23 9.03 -10.91 -0.86
CA GLN A 23 9.15 -9.45 -0.73
C GLN A 23 10.61 -8.99 -0.61
N ALA A 24 11.43 -9.72 0.16
CA ALA A 24 12.84 -9.42 0.34
C ALA A 24 13.65 -9.56 -0.96
N CYS A 25 13.28 -10.53 -1.81
CA CYS A 25 13.87 -10.76 -3.13
C CYS A 25 13.39 -9.78 -4.20
N CYS A 26 12.27 -9.09 -4.00
CA CYS A 26 11.76 -8.10 -4.94
C CYS A 26 12.48 -6.75 -4.83
N ASP A 27 12.51 -6.01 -5.94
CA ASP A 27 13.00 -4.63 -6.00
C ASP A 27 11.89 -3.59 -5.83
N VAL A 28 10.71 -3.89 -6.37
CA VAL A 28 9.57 -2.98 -6.47
C VAL A 28 8.28 -3.76 -6.19
N LEU A 29 7.34 -3.14 -5.48
CA LEU A 29 5.95 -3.59 -5.43
C LEU A 29 5.10 -2.77 -6.40
N LEU A 30 4.29 -3.44 -7.22
CA LEU A 30 3.19 -2.83 -7.96
C LEU A 30 1.84 -3.29 -7.36
N SER A 31 1.02 -2.36 -6.87
CA SER A 31 -0.31 -2.65 -6.32
C SER A 31 -1.38 -1.72 -6.91
N LEU A 32 -1.97 -2.13 -8.03
CA LEU A 32 -3.03 -1.38 -8.72
C LEU A 32 -4.43 -1.77 -8.20
N HIS A 33 -4.63 -1.63 -6.89
CA HIS A 33 -5.91 -1.93 -6.26
C HIS A 33 -6.94 -0.82 -6.50
N ARG A 34 -8.22 -1.18 -6.44
CA ARG A 34 -9.35 -0.24 -6.62
C ARG A 34 -9.81 0.41 -5.32
N ALA A 35 -9.59 -0.30 -4.21
CA ALA A 35 -9.70 0.15 -2.83
C ALA A 35 -8.97 -0.89 -1.95
N GLU A 36 -8.32 -0.44 -0.88
CA GLU A 36 -7.68 -1.31 0.10
C GLU A 36 -7.96 -0.79 1.51
N GLY A 37 -8.23 -1.69 2.45
CA GLY A 37 -8.60 -1.32 3.82
C GLY A 37 -7.46 -0.73 4.64
N PHE A 38 -6.20 -1.14 4.40
CA PHE A 38 -5.04 -0.61 5.13
C PHE A 38 -3.83 -0.27 4.26
N GLY A 39 -3.48 -1.09 3.27
CA GLY A 39 -2.19 -0.94 2.58
C GLY A 39 -1.10 -1.84 3.17
N LEU A 40 -1.41 -3.07 3.60
CA LEU A 40 -0.43 -3.91 4.33
C LEU A 40 0.77 -4.26 3.45
N ALA A 41 0.54 -4.71 2.22
CA ALA A 41 1.63 -5.05 1.31
C ALA A 41 2.49 -3.80 0.96
N PRO A 42 1.91 -2.63 0.61
CA PRO A 42 2.66 -1.38 0.52
C PRO A 42 3.50 -1.05 1.76
N ALA A 43 2.90 -1.09 2.95
CA ALA A 43 3.58 -0.74 4.20
C ALA A 43 4.76 -1.70 4.51
N GLU A 44 4.58 -3.01 4.28
CA GLU A 44 5.64 -4.02 4.46
C GLU A 44 6.80 -3.79 3.48
N MET A 45 6.50 -3.56 2.21
CA MET A 45 7.52 -3.30 1.19
C MET A 45 8.27 -2.00 1.43
N MET A 46 7.55 -0.93 1.82
CA MET A 46 8.17 0.33 2.24
C MET A 46 9.04 0.13 3.49
N HIS A 47 8.59 -0.66 4.48
CA HIS A 47 9.38 -0.99 5.67
C HIS A 47 10.71 -1.68 5.32
N LEU A 48 10.68 -2.60 4.35
CA LEU A 48 11.85 -3.30 3.80
C LEU A 48 12.75 -2.40 2.92
N GLY A 49 12.40 -1.13 2.75
CA GLY A 49 13.15 -0.20 1.92
C GLY A 49 13.02 -0.46 0.42
N LYS A 50 11.91 -1.07 -0.01
CA LYS A 50 11.61 -1.32 -1.42
C LYS A 50 10.78 -0.17 -1.97
N ALA A 51 10.97 0.13 -3.25
CA ALA A 51 10.14 1.14 -3.91
C ALA A 51 8.73 0.58 -4.11
N VAL A 52 7.71 1.43 -3.91
CA VAL A 52 6.30 1.04 -4.05
C VAL A 52 5.62 1.93 -5.08
N VAL A 53 4.97 1.28 -6.04
CA VAL A 53 4.07 1.86 -7.04
C VAL A 53 2.67 1.33 -6.72
N ALA A 54 1.73 2.19 -6.34
CA ALA A 54 0.37 1.76 -6.04
C ALA A 54 -0.64 2.81 -6.50
N THR A 55 -1.90 2.42 -6.68
CA THR A 55 -2.99 3.38 -6.94
C THR A 55 -2.96 4.48 -5.89
N GLY A 56 -3.03 5.75 -6.31
CA GLY A 56 -3.03 6.90 -5.42
C GLY A 56 -4.33 7.10 -4.64
N TRP A 57 -4.95 6.02 -4.15
CA TRP A 57 -6.30 5.98 -3.62
C TRP A 57 -6.47 4.98 -2.47
N SER A 58 -7.27 5.34 -1.46
CA SER A 58 -7.57 4.53 -0.25
C SER A 58 -6.48 4.63 0.84
N ALA A 59 -6.54 3.72 1.83
CA ALA A 59 -5.77 3.78 3.07
C ALA A 59 -4.24 3.78 2.90
N ASN A 60 -3.71 3.30 1.77
CA ASN A 60 -2.28 3.44 1.49
C ASN A 60 -1.83 4.91 1.43
N MET A 61 -2.73 5.84 1.09
CA MET A 61 -2.46 7.27 1.07
C MET A 61 -2.31 7.91 2.46
N ASP A 62 -2.61 7.17 3.54
CA ASP A 62 -2.33 7.64 4.89
C ASP A 62 -0.82 7.71 5.17
N PHE A 63 0.00 6.96 4.42
CA PHE A 63 1.45 6.92 4.57
C PHE A 63 2.24 7.08 3.26
N MET A 64 1.62 6.84 2.10
CA MET A 64 2.24 7.06 0.79
C MET A 64 2.13 8.53 0.36
N THR A 65 3.24 9.08 -0.11
CA THR A 65 3.33 10.40 -0.74
C THR A 65 4.18 10.34 -2.00
N ALA A 66 4.20 11.42 -2.80
CA ALA A 66 5.03 11.51 -3.99
C ALA A 66 6.55 11.54 -3.67
N GLU A 67 6.92 11.86 -2.43
CA GLU A 67 8.31 11.92 -1.97
C GLU A 67 8.85 10.55 -1.50
N ASN A 68 7.96 9.64 -1.08
CA ASN A 68 8.35 8.35 -0.50
C ASN A 68 7.85 7.14 -1.29
N SER A 69 7.10 7.37 -2.37
CA SER A 69 6.52 6.33 -3.21
C SER A 69 6.17 6.86 -4.60
N MET A 70 5.53 6.03 -5.44
CA MET A 70 4.99 6.43 -6.74
C MET A 70 3.46 6.22 -6.78
N PRO A 71 2.65 7.19 -6.30
CA PRO A 71 1.19 7.12 -6.38
C PRO A 71 0.72 7.21 -7.84
N VAL A 72 0.00 6.19 -8.30
CA VAL A 72 -0.50 6.08 -9.67
C VAL A 72 -1.80 6.86 -9.81
N ARG A 73 -1.90 7.67 -10.88
CA ARG A 73 -3.15 8.35 -11.26
C ARG A 73 -4.29 7.36 -11.42
N TYR A 74 -5.51 7.82 -11.18
CA TYR A 74 -6.70 6.98 -11.28
C TYR A 74 -7.92 7.79 -11.69
N GLU A 75 -8.94 7.08 -12.16
CA GLU A 75 -10.28 7.62 -12.39
C GLU A 75 -11.25 6.93 -11.43
N LEU A 76 -12.11 7.69 -10.76
CA LEU A 76 -13.16 7.13 -9.92
C LEU A 76 -14.37 6.74 -10.79
N LYS A 77 -14.68 5.45 -10.83
CA LYS A 77 -15.85 4.93 -11.53
C LYS A 77 -16.82 4.28 -10.56
N PRO A 78 -18.13 4.49 -10.71
CA PRO A 78 -19.10 3.76 -9.92
C PRO A 78 -19.01 2.28 -10.26
N LEU A 79 -19.12 1.44 -9.23
CA LEU A 79 -19.25 0.01 -9.45
C LEU A 79 -20.58 -0.26 -10.18
N GLU A 80 -20.49 -0.73 -11.43
CA GLU A 80 -21.66 -0.93 -12.30
C GLU A 80 -22.47 -2.18 -11.96
N ARG A 81 -21.85 -3.16 -11.30
CA ARG A 81 -22.43 -4.49 -11.04
C ARG A 81 -22.10 -4.95 -9.65
N ASP A 82 -23.00 -5.74 -9.06
CA ASP A 82 -22.72 -6.43 -7.80
C ASP A 82 -21.44 -7.27 -7.93
N LEU A 83 -20.49 -7.03 -7.03
CA LEU A 83 -19.30 -7.84 -6.86
C LEU A 83 -19.26 -8.36 -5.42
N GLY A 84 -19.92 -9.50 -5.21
CA GLY A 84 -19.97 -10.18 -3.92
C GLY A 84 -20.63 -9.31 -2.84
N ALA A 85 -19.82 -8.82 -1.89
CA ALA A 85 -20.28 -7.97 -0.80
C ALA A 85 -20.51 -6.50 -1.20
N TYR A 86 -20.14 -6.12 -2.43
CA TYR A 86 -20.23 -4.74 -2.90
C TYR A 86 -21.41 -4.57 -3.86
N GLY A 87 -22.42 -3.84 -3.37
CA GLY A 87 -23.54 -3.35 -4.15
C GLY A 87 -23.12 -2.36 -5.23
N PRO A 88 -23.91 -2.15 -6.30
CA PRO A 88 -23.64 -1.07 -7.26
C PRO A 88 -23.68 0.30 -6.58
N GLY A 89 -22.84 1.23 -7.04
CA GLY A 89 -22.82 2.63 -6.57
C GLY A 89 -21.53 3.15 -5.93
N PRO A 90 -20.81 2.40 -5.08
CA PRO A 90 -19.53 2.85 -4.53
C PRO A 90 -18.52 3.19 -5.63
N LEU A 91 -17.73 4.24 -5.40
CA LEU A 91 -16.67 4.65 -6.33
C LEU A 91 -15.42 3.78 -6.15
N TRP A 92 -14.94 3.23 -7.25
CA TRP A 92 -13.71 2.44 -7.35
C TRP A 92 -12.67 3.19 -8.17
N ALA A 93 -11.41 3.18 -7.71
CA ALA A 93 -10.31 3.77 -8.44
C ALA A 93 -9.81 2.83 -9.53
N GLU A 94 -10.10 3.16 -10.80
CA GLU A 94 -9.45 2.53 -11.93
C GLU A 94 -8.08 3.19 -12.15
N ALA A 95 -7.01 2.45 -11.89
CA ALA A 95 -5.65 2.96 -12.04
C ALA A 95 -5.27 3.19 -13.51
N ASP A 96 -4.52 4.26 -13.77
CA ASP A 96 -3.90 4.58 -15.04
C ASP A 96 -2.70 3.64 -15.27
N VAL A 97 -2.91 2.62 -16.11
CA VAL A 97 -1.90 1.60 -16.42
C VAL A 97 -0.70 2.19 -17.14
N ASP A 98 -0.89 3.21 -17.99
CA ASP A 98 0.21 3.85 -18.71
C ASP A 98 1.10 4.64 -17.73
N HIS A 99 0.50 5.29 -16.74
CA HIS A 99 1.23 5.94 -15.68
C HIS A 99 1.97 4.94 -14.79
N ALA A 100 1.34 3.80 -14.45
CA ALA A 100 2.00 2.74 -13.70
C ALA A 100 3.23 2.18 -14.44
N ALA A 101 3.10 1.94 -15.76
CA ALA A 101 4.19 1.50 -16.60
C ALA A 101 5.31 2.54 -16.67
N TRP A 102 4.96 3.83 -16.79
CA TRP A 102 5.92 4.92 -16.73
C TRP A 102 6.69 4.92 -15.39
N CYS A 103 6.00 4.81 -14.25
CA CYS A 103 6.66 4.74 -12.94
C CYS A 103 7.67 3.59 -12.85
N LEU A 104 7.29 2.40 -13.32
CA LEU A 104 8.18 1.23 -13.34
C LEU A 104 9.41 1.45 -14.23
N GLN A 105 9.23 2.06 -15.41
CA GLN A 105 10.33 2.40 -16.30
C GLN A 105 11.32 3.39 -15.65
N GLN A 106 10.82 4.38 -14.91
CA GLN A 106 11.68 5.32 -14.20
C GLN A 106 12.51 4.61 -13.12
N LEU A 107 11.89 3.73 -12.33
CA LEU A 107 12.58 2.97 -11.28
C LEU A 107 13.57 1.93 -11.83
N ALA A 108 13.28 1.35 -13.01
CA ALA A 108 14.17 0.40 -13.66
C ALA A 108 15.41 1.07 -14.26
N ARG A 109 15.27 2.31 -14.76
CA ARG A 109 16.35 3.08 -15.39
C ARG A 109 17.35 3.67 -14.38
N ASP A 110 16.91 3.95 -13.16
CA ASP A 110 17.74 4.56 -12.13
C ASP A 110 17.68 3.78 -10.80
N PRO A 111 18.56 2.77 -10.62
CA PRO A 111 18.62 1.99 -9.40
C PRO A 111 18.95 2.82 -8.16
N ALA A 112 19.72 3.92 -8.31
CA ALA A 112 20.09 4.78 -7.20
C ALA A 112 18.88 5.59 -6.70
N ALA A 113 18.10 6.16 -7.63
CA ALA A 113 16.84 6.82 -7.30
C ALA A 113 15.84 5.85 -6.66
N ARG A 114 15.73 4.61 -7.19
CA ARG A 114 14.88 3.55 -6.62
C ARG A 114 15.27 3.23 -5.18
N GLN A 115 16.57 3.06 -4.90
CA GLN A 115 17.07 2.79 -3.55
C GLN A 115 16.85 3.97 -2.60
N ALA A 116 17.07 5.21 -3.08
CA ALA A 116 16.81 6.41 -2.29
C ALA A 116 15.33 6.58 -1.93
N LEU A 117 14.43 6.30 -2.87
CA LEU A 117 12.98 6.30 -2.66
C LEU A 117 12.59 5.26 -1.60
N GLY A 118 13.08 4.03 -1.74
CA GLY A 118 12.86 2.96 -0.76
C GLY A 118 13.41 3.30 0.63
N ALA A 119 14.61 3.89 0.72
CA ALA A 119 15.17 4.33 1.99
C ALA A 119 14.32 5.42 2.67
N ARG A 120 13.78 6.37 1.89
CA ARG A 120 12.83 7.37 2.38
C ARG A 120 11.56 6.72 2.90
N ALA A 121 10.99 5.81 2.11
CA ALA A 121 9.80 5.04 2.47
C ALA A 121 9.98 4.31 3.81
N ALA A 122 11.10 3.63 3.98
CA ALA A 122 11.41 2.89 5.21
C ALA A 122 11.54 3.81 6.43
N ALA A 123 12.16 4.98 6.25
CA ALA A 123 12.26 5.98 7.31
C ALA A 123 10.88 6.51 7.71
N ASP A 124 10.01 6.81 6.75
CA ASP A 124 8.66 7.32 7.00
C ASP A 124 7.76 6.27 7.67
N ILE A 125 7.76 5.02 7.19
CA ILE A 125 6.98 3.94 7.81
C ILE A 125 7.42 3.69 9.24
N ARG A 126 8.73 3.64 9.52
CA ARG A 126 9.22 3.47 10.89
C ARG A 126 8.81 4.63 11.81
N ARG A 127 8.68 5.84 11.26
CA ARG A 127 8.24 7.03 11.99
C ARG A 127 6.72 7.07 12.21
N GLN A 128 5.92 6.57 11.27
CA GLN A 128 4.47 6.72 11.27
C GLN A 128 3.72 5.50 11.80
N LEU A 129 4.22 4.29 11.51
CA LEU A 129 3.51 3.03 11.75
C LEU A 129 4.24 2.12 12.76
N SER A 130 5.12 2.66 13.60
CA SER A 130 5.73 1.86 14.67
C SER A 130 4.69 1.49 15.72
N PRO A 131 4.87 0.36 16.44
CA PRO A 131 3.97 -0.03 17.52
C PRO A 131 3.81 1.06 18.59
N GLU A 132 4.87 1.81 18.85
CA GLU A 132 4.86 2.92 19.81
C GLU A 132 3.96 4.07 19.33
N VAL A 133 4.10 4.49 18.07
CA VAL A 133 3.32 5.60 17.49
C VAL A 133 1.85 5.22 17.40
N VAL A 134 1.55 4.03 16.88
CA VAL A 134 0.17 3.52 16.79
C VAL A 134 -0.43 3.34 18.18
N GLY A 135 0.32 2.77 19.12
CA GLY A 135 -0.13 2.60 20.50
C GLY A 135 -0.43 3.93 21.20
N GLN A 136 0.38 4.96 20.95
CA GLN A 136 0.15 6.31 21.47
C GLN A 136 -1.11 6.95 20.87
N ALA A 137 -1.32 6.81 19.56
CA ALA A 137 -2.52 7.32 18.89
C ALA A 137 -3.81 6.66 19.45
N ILE A 138 -3.80 5.33 19.64
CA ILE A 138 -4.91 4.58 20.24
C ILE A 138 -5.16 5.08 21.67
N ARG A 139 -4.10 5.20 22.49
CA ARG A 139 -4.22 5.69 23.87
C ARG A 139 -4.85 7.08 23.93
N GLN A 140 -4.39 8.02 23.09
CA GLN A 140 -4.95 9.38 23.04
C GLN A 140 -6.43 9.36 22.66
N ARG A 141 -6.82 8.52 21.70
CA ARG A 141 -8.22 8.37 21.30
C ARG A 141 -9.08 7.83 22.44
N LEU A 142 -8.61 6.80 23.15
CA LEU A 142 -9.31 6.24 24.30
C LEU A 142 -9.45 7.26 25.44
N GLN A 143 -8.41 8.05 25.73
CA GLN A 143 -8.47 9.12 26.72
C GLN A 143 -9.50 10.19 26.36
N ALA A 144 -9.54 10.61 25.08
CA ALA A 144 -10.54 11.55 24.60
C ALA A 144 -11.95 10.98 24.76
N LEU A 145 -12.18 9.72 24.38
CA LEU A 145 -13.49 9.08 24.55
C LEU A 145 -13.87 8.93 26.02
N GLY A 146 -12.94 8.57 26.90
CA GLY A 146 -13.16 8.50 28.35
C GLY A 146 -13.55 9.85 28.97
N HIS A 147 -13.05 10.97 28.43
CA HIS A 147 -13.47 12.31 28.84
C HIS A 147 -14.95 12.57 28.52
N TRP A 148 -15.42 12.17 27.33
CA TRP A 148 -16.81 12.38 26.90
C TRP A 148 -17.78 11.30 27.41
N TYR A 149 -17.27 10.11 27.76
CA TYR A 149 -18.05 8.96 28.20
C TYR A 149 -17.41 8.34 29.47
N PRO A 150 -17.55 8.98 30.65
CA PRO A 150 -16.86 8.58 31.87
C PRO A 150 -17.19 7.16 32.33
N HIS A 151 -18.38 6.66 31.99
CA HIS A 151 -18.83 5.30 32.33
C HIS A 151 -18.07 4.18 31.59
N LEU A 152 -17.29 4.51 30.55
CA LEU A 152 -16.42 3.57 29.84
C LEU A 152 -15.02 3.45 30.46
N ALA A 153 -14.70 4.25 31.49
CA ALA A 153 -13.38 4.27 32.12
C ALA A 153 -13.22 3.26 33.28
N HIS A 154 -14.16 2.34 33.45
CA HIS A 154 -14.21 1.34 34.54
C HIS A 154 -14.08 -0.08 34.02
#